data_AF-A0A9P7YEK5-F1
#
_entry.id   AF-A0A9P7YEK5-F1
#
_cell.length_a   1.000
_cell.length_b   1.000
_cell.length_c   1.000
_cell.angle_alpha   90.00
_cell.angle_beta   90.00
_cell.angle_gamma   90.00
#
_symmetry.space_group_name_H-M   'P 1'
#
loop_
_entity.id
_entity.type
_entity.pdbx_description
1 polymer ?
#
loop_
_entity_poly.entity_id
_entity_poly.type
_entity_poly.pdbx_seq_one_letter_code
_entity_poly.pdbx_strand_id
1 'polypeptide(L)'
;MADALVKPTESRWKNRCQLCRSLTLASLAGVQPFLHQPSISALRTSATGKNACDLCLLIWNGWALPPCPKEVIEGIISKGEHQIEIIANHPTNRTMPELNGHTAFDELIVSCGEESPNVLIDLYSSDSSRLFRYFRGREIPSNPASSRTFSTVKTWLQKCSQHTECGPPAESILPKRILDLGLANSDTVSLKATSGEEFGCYVALSYCWGVSPGLVTTFENLAVQMERILISDMPATLADAVQITRELGFRYLWIDALCILQARGLCLRKCVLNYFCCKFN
;
A
#
# COMPACT_ATOMS: atom_id res chain seq x y z
N MET A 1 -22.75 10.64 -22.68
CA MET A 1 -21.84 11.79 -22.85
C MET A 1 -20.95 11.81 -21.63
N ALA A 2 -19.67 11.50 -21.81
CA ALA A 2 -18.70 11.37 -20.73
C ALA A 2 -18.35 12.77 -20.21
N ASP A 3 -18.80 13.10 -19.01
CA ASP A 3 -18.41 14.33 -18.34
C ASP A 3 -16.91 14.27 -18.05
N ALA A 4 -16.18 15.20 -18.64
CA ALA A 4 -14.74 15.29 -18.57
C ALA A 4 -14.30 15.48 -17.11
N LEU A 5 -13.51 14.54 -16.60
CA LEU A 5 -12.69 14.73 -15.41
C LEU A 5 -11.93 16.05 -15.57
N VAL A 6 -12.21 17.02 -14.69
CA VAL A 6 -11.39 18.23 -14.58
C VAL A 6 -10.05 17.78 -14.01
N LYS A 7 -9.10 17.44 -14.89
CA LYS A 7 -7.73 17.17 -14.50
C LYS A 7 -7.14 18.48 -13.94
N PRO A 8 -6.56 18.48 -12.72
CA PRO A 8 -5.79 19.61 -12.26
C PRO A 8 -4.68 19.87 -13.27
N THR A 9 -4.73 21.02 -13.94
CA THR A 9 -3.59 21.48 -14.74
C THR A 9 -2.41 21.68 -13.79
N GLU A 10 -1.17 21.45 -14.24
CA GLU A 10 0.07 21.58 -13.45
C GLU A 10 0.28 22.96 -12.76
N SER A 11 -0.65 23.89 -12.99
CA SER A 11 -0.85 25.11 -12.23
C SER A 11 -1.35 24.83 -10.81
N ARG A 12 -0.41 24.72 -9.86
CA ARG A 12 -0.48 25.10 -8.43
C ARG A 12 -1.89 25.46 -7.92
N TRP A 13 -2.41 24.75 -6.92
CA TRP A 13 -3.57 25.07 -6.08
C TRP A 13 -3.64 26.57 -5.72
N LYS A 14 -4.26 27.39 -6.58
CA LYS A 14 -4.16 28.86 -6.53
C LYS A 14 -5.35 29.47 -5.80
N ASN A 15 -6.52 28.82 -5.86
CA ASN A 15 -7.75 29.34 -5.31
C ASN A 15 -8.19 28.51 -4.12
N ARG A 16 -8.13 29.12 -2.94
CA ARG A 16 -8.69 28.57 -1.69
C ARG A 16 -9.69 29.55 -1.10
N CYS A 17 -10.85 29.05 -0.68
CA CYS A 17 -11.80 29.80 0.15
C CYS A 17 -11.17 30.10 1.53
N GLN A 18 -11.78 30.99 2.31
CA GLN A 18 -11.26 31.40 3.61
C GLN A 18 -11.05 30.21 4.56
N LEU A 19 -11.99 29.26 4.61
CA LEU A 19 -11.90 28.06 5.45
C LEU A 19 -10.75 27.14 5.02
N CYS A 20 -10.60 26.90 3.71
CA CYS A 20 -9.48 26.12 3.18
C CYS A 20 -8.12 26.80 3.35
N ARG A 21 -8.07 28.13 3.54
CA ARG A 21 -6.84 28.87 3.88
C ARG A 21 -6.49 28.77 5.36
N SER A 22 -7.48 28.66 6.24
CA SER A 22 -7.26 28.46 7.68
C SER A 22 -6.99 27.01 8.07
N LEU A 23 -7.25 26.05 7.17
CA LEU A 23 -6.87 24.65 7.35
C LEU A 23 -5.34 24.52 7.35
N THR A 24 -4.76 24.28 8.52
CA THR A 24 -3.32 24.14 8.76
C THR A 24 -3.06 22.87 9.57
N LEU A 25 -1.79 22.45 9.64
CA LEU A 25 -1.40 21.36 10.55
C LEU A 25 -1.80 21.65 12.01
N ALA A 26 -1.73 22.90 12.44
CA ALA A 26 -2.13 23.30 13.78
C ALA A 26 -3.66 23.23 13.98
N SER A 27 -4.46 23.54 12.95
CA SER A 27 -5.91 23.44 13.05
C SER A 27 -6.41 21.99 13.02
N LEU A 28 -5.60 21.07 12.50
CA LEU A 28 -5.83 19.62 12.56
C LEU A 28 -5.19 18.98 13.80
N ALA A 29 -4.39 19.72 14.57
CA ALA A 29 -3.75 19.22 15.77
C ALA A 29 -4.76 19.27 16.93
N GLY A 30 -5.28 18.11 17.32
CA GLY A 30 -6.18 17.98 18.47
C GLY A 30 -7.25 16.92 18.28
N VAL A 31 -8.14 16.82 19.25
CA VAL A 31 -9.29 15.87 19.23
C VAL A 31 -10.50 16.47 18.50
N GLN A 32 -10.54 17.80 18.35
CA GLN A 32 -11.68 18.48 17.77
C GLN A 32 -11.61 18.48 16.24
N PRO A 33 -12.74 18.24 15.55
CA PRO A 33 -12.80 18.36 14.11
C PRO A 33 -12.54 19.81 13.67
N PHE A 34 -11.89 19.96 12.52
CA PHE A 34 -11.86 21.26 11.85
C PHE A 34 -13.21 21.50 11.18
N LEU A 35 -13.96 22.47 11.69
CA LEU A 35 -15.24 22.88 11.11
C LEU A 35 -15.00 23.58 9.76
N HIS A 36 -15.46 22.95 8.70
CA HIS A 36 -15.33 23.45 7.33
C HIS A 36 -16.64 24.11 6.87
N GLN A 37 -17.03 23.94 5.60
CA GLN A 37 -18.24 24.54 5.04
C GLN A 37 -19.47 24.15 5.87
N PRO A 38 -20.43 25.07 6.09
CA PRO A 38 -21.57 24.82 6.97
C PRO A 38 -22.55 23.78 6.40
N SER A 39 -22.41 23.43 5.12
CA SER A 39 -23.27 22.45 4.45
C SER A 39 -22.69 21.93 3.15
N ILE A 40 -23.27 20.83 2.66
CA ILE A 40 -23.00 20.27 1.32
C ILE A 40 -23.32 21.29 0.22
N SER A 41 -24.40 22.06 0.36
CA SER A 41 -24.78 23.11 -0.60
C SER A 41 -23.73 24.23 -0.64
N ALA A 42 -23.23 24.66 0.52
CA ALA A 42 -22.17 25.65 0.63
C ALA A 42 -20.84 25.12 0.05
N LEU A 43 -20.53 23.84 0.30
CA LEU A 43 -19.38 23.17 -0.30
C LEU A 43 -19.48 23.15 -1.83
N ARG A 44 -20.62 22.72 -2.38
CA ARG A 44 -20.88 22.69 -3.82
C ARG A 44 -20.70 24.07 -4.44
N THR A 45 -21.27 25.11 -3.81
CA THR A 45 -21.14 26.50 -4.26
C THR A 45 -19.67 26.95 -4.26
N SER A 46 -18.91 26.60 -3.20
CA SER A 46 -17.49 26.90 -3.11
C SER A 46 -16.64 26.09 -4.11
N ALA A 47 -17.09 24.91 -4.52
CA ALA A 47 -16.41 24.03 -5.47
C ALA A 47 -16.64 24.43 -6.94
N THR A 48 -17.82 24.95 -7.28
CA THR A 48 -18.23 25.21 -8.68
C THR A 48 -18.43 26.68 -9.03
N GLY A 49 -18.30 27.59 -8.06
CA GLY A 49 -18.46 29.03 -8.25
C GLY A 49 -17.35 29.69 -9.11
N LYS A 50 -17.51 30.98 -9.42
CA LYS A 50 -16.56 31.77 -10.24
C LYS A 50 -15.12 31.77 -9.71
N ASN A 51 -14.93 31.62 -8.39
CA ASN A 51 -13.65 31.46 -7.72
C ASN A 51 -13.59 30.10 -7.01
N ALA A 52 -13.81 29.03 -7.77
CA ALA A 52 -13.81 27.66 -7.28
C ALA A 52 -12.60 27.37 -6.40
N CYS A 53 -12.85 26.87 -5.19
CA CYS A 53 -11.84 26.44 -4.25
C CYS A 53 -11.39 25.01 -4.59
N ASP A 54 -10.11 24.84 -4.88
CA ASP A 54 -9.56 23.56 -5.36
C ASP A 54 -9.76 22.43 -4.33
N LEU A 55 -9.59 22.72 -3.02
CA LEU A 55 -9.81 21.73 -1.96
C LEU A 55 -11.30 21.43 -1.75
N CYS A 56 -12.18 22.43 -1.86
CA CYS A 56 -13.63 22.19 -1.83
C CYS A 56 -14.07 21.33 -3.01
N LEU A 57 -13.47 21.54 -4.19
CA LEU A 57 -13.73 20.74 -5.38
C LEU A 57 -13.28 19.29 -5.19
N LEU A 58 -12.11 19.07 -4.60
CA LEU A 58 -11.64 17.72 -4.25
C LEU A 58 -12.63 16.99 -3.31
N ILE A 59 -13.03 17.65 -2.22
CA ILE A 59 -13.99 17.09 -1.25
C ILE A 59 -15.34 16.82 -1.94
N TRP A 60 -15.85 17.79 -2.71
CA TRP A 60 -17.10 17.65 -3.44
C TRP A 60 -17.06 16.46 -4.41
N ASN A 61 -15.96 16.28 -5.14
CA ASN A 61 -15.80 15.15 -6.05
C ASN A 61 -15.77 13.80 -5.32
N GLY A 62 -15.27 13.75 -4.08
CA GLY A 62 -15.30 12.54 -3.25
C GLY A 62 -16.72 12.06 -2.95
N TRP A 63 -17.70 12.97 -2.88
CA TRP A 63 -19.11 12.63 -2.78
C TRP A 63 -19.77 12.52 -4.16
N ALA A 64 -19.58 13.49 -5.05
CA ALA A 64 -20.33 13.61 -6.29
C ALA A 64 -19.96 12.58 -7.37
N LEU A 65 -18.81 11.90 -7.24
CA LEU A 65 -18.36 10.87 -8.18
C LEU A 65 -18.67 9.46 -7.66
N PRO A 66 -18.83 8.48 -8.56
CA PRO A 66 -19.03 7.07 -8.18
C PRO A 66 -17.92 6.61 -7.21
N PRO A 67 -18.24 5.80 -6.19
CA PRO A 67 -19.42 4.93 -6.07
C PRO A 67 -20.63 5.53 -5.33
N CYS A 68 -20.59 6.80 -4.89
CA CYS A 68 -21.71 7.37 -4.14
C CYS A 68 -22.89 7.73 -5.07
N PRO A 69 -24.10 7.17 -4.87
CA PRO A 69 -25.27 7.51 -5.67
C PRO A 69 -25.71 8.96 -5.42
N LYS A 70 -26.10 9.69 -6.48
CA LYS A 70 -26.53 11.10 -6.39
C LYS A 70 -27.70 11.28 -5.42
N GLU A 71 -28.56 10.27 -5.35
CA GLU A 71 -29.76 10.22 -4.51
C GLU A 71 -29.42 10.28 -3.02
N VAL A 72 -28.25 9.75 -2.62
CA VAL A 72 -27.79 9.81 -1.22
C VAL A 72 -27.46 11.25 -0.83
N ILE A 73 -26.75 11.98 -1.69
CA ILE A 73 -26.38 13.38 -1.43
C ILE A 73 -27.62 14.27 -1.43
N GLU A 74 -28.52 14.10 -2.41
CA GLU A 74 -29.78 14.84 -2.47
C GLU A 74 -30.66 14.54 -1.26
N GLY A 75 -30.68 13.29 -0.79
CA GLY A 75 -31.32 12.88 0.45
C GLY A 75 -30.74 13.60 1.67
N ILE A 76 -29.41 13.69 1.81
CA ILE A 76 -28.76 14.42 2.91
C ILE A 76 -29.12 15.90 2.87
N ILE A 77 -29.04 16.53 1.70
CA ILE A 77 -29.43 17.95 1.54
C ILE A 77 -30.89 18.17 1.97
N SER A 78 -31.78 17.23 1.64
CA SER A 78 -33.20 17.33 1.96
C SER A 78 -33.53 17.14 3.46
N LYS A 79 -32.72 16.40 4.21
CA LYS A 79 -32.94 16.07 5.64
C LYS A 79 -32.44 17.14 6.61
N GLY A 80 -31.63 18.08 6.13
CA GLY A 80 -31.05 19.16 6.94
C GLY A 80 -29.57 19.32 6.63
N GLU A 81 -29.15 20.57 6.50
CA GLU A 81 -27.75 20.88 6.23
C GLU A 81 -26.89 20.65 7.47
N HIS A 82 -26.00 19.65 7.40
CA HIS A 82 -25.04 19.37 8.46
C HIS A 82 -23.71 20.08 8.21
N GLN A 83 -23.09 20.53 9.30
CA GLN A 83 -21.75 21.09 9.31
C GLN A 83 -20.76 20.05 8.76
N ILE A 84 -19.91 20.45 7.81
CA ILE A 84 -18.84 19.58 7.31
C ILE A 84 -17.67 19.67 8.27
N GLU A 85 -17.13 18.51 8.62
CA GLU A 85 -16.03 18.33 9.55
C GLU A 85 -14.86 17.65 8.85
N ILE A 86 -13.64 18.14 9.10
CA ILE A 86 -12.40 17.52 8.62
C ILE A 86 -11.61 17.07 9.84
N ILE A 87 -11.32 15.77 9.91
CA ILE A 87 -10.58 15.15 11.00
C ILE A 87 -9.33 14.49 10.41
N ALA A 88 -8.17 14.73 11.03
CA ALA A 88 -7.00 13.94 10.72
C ALA A 88 -7.10 12.60 11.47
N ASN A 89 -7.24 11.50 10.73
CA ASN A 89 -7.20 10.17 11.31
C ASN A 89 -5.74 9.81 11.57
N HIS A 90 -5.31 10.01 12.81
CA HIS A 90 -4.02 9.54 13.29
C HIS A 90 -4.28 8.40 14.29
N PRO A 91 -3.64 7.22 14.14
CA PRO A 91 -3.92 6.04 14.97
C PRO A 91 -3.63 6.23 16.45
N THR A 92 -2.96 7.33 16.81
CA THR A 92 -2.80 7.79 18.19
C THR A 92 -3.46 9.15 18.33
N ASN A 93 -4.75 9.12 18.62
CA ASN A 93 -5.53 10.30 18.94
C ASN A 93 -5.00 10.89 20.26
N ARG A 94 -4.11 11.88 20.17
CA ARG A 94 -3.75 12.94 21.15
C ARG A 94 -2.33 13.42 20.86
N THR A 95 -2.15 14.74 20.95
CA THR A 95 -0.88 15.49 20.79
C THR A 95 -0.30 15.50 19.37
N MET A 96 0.45 16.58 19.04
CA MET A 96 1.33 16.65 17.86
C MET A 96 2.06 15.31 17.63
N PRO A 97 2.45 14.95 16.40
CA PRO A 97 2.96 13.61 16.08
C PRO A 97 4.12 13.23 16.98
N GLU A 98 3.82 12.51 18.06
CA GLU A 98 4.77 11.69 18.76
C GLU A 98 4.63 10.29 18.16
N LEU A 99 5.75 9.87 17.58
CA LEU A 99 5.95 8.54 17.05
C LEU A 99 5.60 7.52 18.12
N ASN A 100 4.58 6.70 17.88
CA ASN A 100 4.65 5.25 17.98
C ASN A 100 3.25 4.66 17.70
N GLY A 101 3.20 3.57 16.93
CA GLY A 101 1.97 2.82 16.69
C GLY A 101 1.56 2.82 15.22
N HIS A 102 1.43 1.62 14.67
CA HIS A 102 1.30 1.32 13.25
C HIS A 102 -0.12 1.56 12.72
N THR A 103 -0.30 2.55 11.84
CA THR A 103 -1.19 2.48 10.66
C THR A 103 -0.47 3.14 9.48
N ALA A 104 -0.73 2.65 8.27
CA ALA A 104 0.17 2.80 7.12
C ALA A 104 0.10 4.15 6.40
N PHE A 105 -0.91 5.00 6.65
CA PHE A 105 -1.10 6.27 5.94
C PHE A 105 -1.68 7.34 6.86
N ASP A 106 -1.28 8.61 6.65
CA ASP A 106 -1.96 9.75 7.26
C ASP A 106 -3.16 10.12 6.39
N GLU A 107 -4.35 10.18 7.00
CA GLU A 107 -5.59 10.34 6.27
C GLU A 107 -6.38 11.53 6.83
N LEU A 108 -7.01 12.31 5.94
CA LEU A 108 -8.08 13.22 6.32
C LEU A 108 -9.42 12.53 6.07
N ILE A 109 -10.22 12.44 7.12
CA ILE A 109 -11.62 12.04 7.05
C ILE A 109 -12.45 13.30 6.96
N VAL A 110 -13.26 13.39 5.91
CA VAL A 110 -14.28 14.44 5.77
C VAL A 110 -15.66 13.83 5.95
N SER A 111 -16.40 14.31 6.94
CA SER A 111 -17.73 13.85 7.30
C SER A 111 -18.75 14.99 7.24
N CYS A 112 -20.03 14.65 7.12
CA CYS A 112 -21.15 15.59 7.07
C CYS A 112 -22.38 14.97 7.74
N GLY A 113 -22.43 15.04 9.07
CA GLY A 113 -23.46 14.35 9.86
C GLY A 113 -23.25 12.84 9.91
N GLU A 114 -24.15 12.13 10.62
CA GLU A 114 -23.99 10.70 10.91
C GLU A 114 -24.35 9.78 9.73
N GLU A 115 -25.16 10.26 8.78
CA GLU A 115 -25.65 9.46 7.65
C GLU A 115 -24.80 9.59 6.37
N SER A 116 -23.85 10.54 6.31
CA SER A 116 -23.04 10.75 5.11
C SER A 116 -21.88 9.74 5.01
N PRO A 117 -21.57 9.22 3.81
CA PRO A 117 -20.34 8.46 3.63
C PRO A 117 -19.13 9.39 3.83
N ASN A 118 -18.10 8.92 4.52
CA ASN A 118 -16.88 9.70 4.69
C ASN A 118 -16.12 9.82 3.37
N VAL A 119 -15.57 11.00 3.09
CA VAL A 119 -14.52 11.16 2.06
C VAL A 119 -13.17 11.00 2.73
N LEU A 120 -12.38 10.06 2.23
CA LEU A 120 -11.03 9.78 2.73
C LEU A 120 -10.02 10.42 1.78
N ILE A 121 -9.09 11.22 2.32
CA ILE A 121 -8.02 11.87 1.56
C ILE A 121 -6.68 11.42 2.15
N ASP A 122 -5.99 10.56 1.40
CA ASP A 122 -4.64 10.12 1.76
C ASP A 122 -3.62 11.25 1.56
N LEU A 123 -2.82 11.49 2.58
CA LEU A 123 -1.74 12.46 2.56
C LEU A 123 -0.40 11.74 2.42
N TYR A 124 0.41 12.19 1.48
CA TYR A 124 1.77 11.71 1.31
C TYR A 124 2.75 12.87 1.12
N SER A 125 4.01 12.61 1.48
CA SER A 125 5.10 13.56 1.30
C SER A 125 6.27 12.88 0.58
N SER A 126 6.96 13.65 -0.26
CA SER A 126 8.25 13.22 -0.81
C SER A 126 9.35 13.27 0.25
N ASP A 127 10.42 12.50 0.05
CA ASP A 127 11.62 12.49 0.89
C ASP A 127 12.35 13.84 0.93
N SER A 128 12.22 14.65 -0.13
CA SER A 128 12.81 15.98 -0.25
C SER A 128 12.01 17.09 0.44
N SER A 129 10.78 16.80 0.86
CA SER A 129 9.88 17.79 1.44
C SER A 129 10.24 18.08 2.89
N ARG A 130 10.09 19.36 3.30
CA ARG A 130 10.17 19.75 4.72
C ARG A 130 9.10 19.05 5.58
N LEU A 131 8.05 18.56 4.94
CA LEU A 131 6.93 17.86 5.57
C LEU A 131 7.17 16.37 5.79
N PHE A 132 8.29 15.82 5.28
CA PHE A 132 8.64 14.40 5.39
C PHE A 132 8.62 13.87 6.84
N ARG A 133 8.92 14.74 7.82
CA ARG A 133 8.93 14.39 9.25
C ARG A 133 7.55 14.41 9.91
N TYR A 134 6.56 15.04 9.28
CA TYR A 134 5.22 15.20 9.84
C TYR A 134 4.21 14.21 9.27
N PHE A 135 4.45 13.72 8.05
CA PHE A 135 3.65 12.69 7.42
C PHE A 135 4.44 11.39 7.33
N ARG A 136 3.78 10.26 7.57
CA ARG A 136 4.22 8.89 7.29
C ARG A 136 3.92 8.46 5.87
N GLY A 137 2.86 8.98 5.25
CA GLY A 137 2.54 8.65 3.85
C GLY A 137 3.67 9.02 2.89
N ARG A 138 3.97 8.14 1.93
CA ARG A 138 5.04 8.34 0.93
C ARG A 138 4.48 8.25 -0.47
N GLU A 139 5.04 9.04 -1.38
CA GLU A 139 4.74 8.91 -2.80
C GLU A 139 5.22 7.52 -3.27
N ILE A 140 4.28 6.65 -3.64
CA ILE A 140 4.59 5.37 -4.26
C ILE A 140 4.46 5.57 -5.77
N PRO A 141 5.52 5.29 -6.56
CA PRO A 141 5.43 5.40 -8.01
C PRO A 141 4.33 4.49 -8.56
N SER A 142 3.56 4.98 -9.53
CA SER A 142 2.44 4.24 -10.11
C SER A 142 2.85 2.96 -10.85
N ASN A 143 4.09 2.92 -11.36
CA ASN A 143 4.65 1.72 -11.96
C ASN A 143 5.50 0.94 -10.92
N PRO A 144 5.02 -0.21 -10.42
CA PRO A 144 5.72 -0.99 -9.42
C PRO A 144 7.04 -1.60 -9.95
N ALA A 145 7.15 -1.80 -11.26
CA ALA A 145 8.35 -2.36 -11.91
C ALA A 145 9.36 -1.28 -12.34
N SER A 146 9.14 0.00 -12.00
CA SER A 146 10.06 1.07 -12.38
C SER A 146 11.36 1.05 -11.57
N SER A 147 12.44 1.53 -12.17
CA SER A 147 13.73 1.72 -11.48
C SER A 147 13.58 2.60 -10.23
N ARG A 148 12.73 3.64 -10.29
CA ARG A 148 12.40 4.51 -9.16
C ARG A 148 11.82 3.70 -7.99
N THR A 149 10.88 2.79 -8.25
CA THR A 149 10.29 1.92 -7.22
C THR A 149 11.34 1.02 -6.59
N PHE A 150 12.17 0.36 -7.40
CA PHE A 150 13.23 -0.50 -6.87
C PHE A 150 14.28 0.30 -6.07
N SER A 151 14.63 1.51 -6.49
CA SER A 151 15.47 2.41 -5.69
C SER A 151 14.85 2.75 -4.34
N THR A 152 13.55 3.07 -4.32
CA THR A 152 12.80 3.34 -3.09
C THR A 152 12.80 2.12 -2.15
N VAL A 153 12.47 0.93 -2.66
CA VAL A 153 12.46 -0.30 -1.85
C VAL A 153 13.85 -0.62 -1.30
N LYS A 154 14.91 -0.48 -2.12
CA LYS A 154 16.30 -0.66 -1.67
C LYS A 154 16.67 0.31 -0.55
N THR A 155 16.29 1.59 -0.67
CA THR A 155 16.51 2.59 0.39
C THR A 155 15.76 2.21 1.67
N TRP A 156 14.52 1.71 1.57
CA TRP A 156 13.76 1.27 2.75
C TRP A 156 14.39 0.05 3.42
N LEU A 157 14.84 -0.95 2.65
CA LEU A 157 15.58 -2.10 3.18
C LEU A 157 16.88 -1.70 3.86
N GLN A 158 17.62 -0.74 3.27
CA GLN A 158 18.85 -0.19 3.89
C GLN A 158 18.56 0.55 5.19
N LYS A 159 17.51 1.37 5.26
CA LYS A 159 17.10 2.02 6.51
C LYS A 159 16.70 0.98 7.56
N CYS A 160 15.89 0.00 7.16
CA CYS A 160 15.46 -1.11 8.01
C CYS A 160 16.67 -1.86 8.60
N SER A 161 17.72 -2.07 7.78
CA SER A 161 18.95 -2.75 8.23
C SER A 161 19.70 -2.06 9.37
N GLN A 162 19.38 -0.80 9.65
CA GLN A 162 20.01 0.00 10.71
C GLN A 162 19.15 0.08 11.98
N HIS A 163 17.91 -0.42 11.94
CA HIS A 163 17.05 -0.46 13.13
C HIS A 163 17.52 -1.54 14.09
N THR A 164 17.35 -1.33 15.39
CA THR A 164 17.75 -2.31 16.42
C THR A 164 16.88 -3.56 16.42
N GLU A 165 15.59 -3.44 16.09
CA GLU A 165 14.62 -4.57 16.07
C GLU A 165 14.64 -5.35 14.75
N CYS A 166 15.27 -4.78 13.71
CA CYS A 166 15.39 -5.42 12.40
C CYS A 166 16.85 -5.81 12.18
N GLY A 167 17.79 -4.87 12.18
CA GLY A 167 19.19 -5.18 11.91
C GLY A 167 19.41 -5.64 10.45
N PRO A 168 20.67 -5.86 10.05
CA PRO A 168 20.99 -6.20 8.69
C PRO A 168 20.45 -7.58 8.29
N PRO A 169 20.15 -7.81 6.99
CA PRO A 169 19.89 -9.14 6.49
C PRO A 169 21.06 -10.05 6.85
N ALA A 170 20.85 -10.97 7.78
CA ALA A 170 21.84 -11.93 8.20
C ALA A 170 21.67 -13.23 7.40
N GLU A 171 22.80 -13.88 7.11
CA GLU A 171 22.74 -15.25 6.61
C GLU A 171 22.04 -16.12 7.64
N SER A 172 21.12 -16.95 7.15
CA SER A 172 20.37 -17.88 7.97
C SER A 172 20.43 -19.26 7.36
N ILE A 173 20.17 -20.27 8.18
CA ILE A 173 20.05 -21.64 7.71
C ILE A 173 18.93 -21.69 6.66
N LEU A 174 19.27 -22.15 5.47
CA LEU A 174 18.32 -22.28 4.37
C LEU A 174 17.26 -23.35 4.72
N PRO A 175 15.99 -23.11 4.35
CA PRO A 175 14.94 -24.11 4.49
C PRO A 175 15.26 -25.34 3.63
N LYS A 176 14.77 -26.52 4.03
CA LYS A 176 15.01 -27.83 3.38
C LYS A 176 14.77 -27.84 1.87
N ARG A 177 13.93 -26.94 1.39
CA ARG A 177 13.79 -26.62 -0.04
C ARG A 177 13.68 -25.13 -0.23
N ILE A 178 14.29 -24.65 -1.29
CA ILE A 178 14.25 -23.26 -1.69
C ILE A 178 14.28 -23.13 -3.20
N LEU A 179 13.72 -22.04 -3.72
CA LEU A 179 13.82 -21.70 -5.14
C LEU A 179 15.16 -20.98 -5.37
N ASP A 180 16.01 -21.56 -6.22
CA ASP A 180 17.24 -20.94 -6.69
C ASP A 180 16.94 -20.17 -7.97
N LEU A 181 17.09 -18.84 -7.90
CA LEU A 181 16.83 -17.96 -9.02
C LEU A 181 18.07 -17.80 -9.94
N GLY A 182 19.23 -18.32 -9.53
CA GLY A 182 20.50 -18.08 -10.20
C GLY A 182 21.01 -16.64 -10.05
N LEU A 183 22.18 -16.38 -10.64
CA LEU A 183 22.83 -15.05 -10.61
C LEU A 183 22.65 -14.26 -11.93
N ALA A 184 22.05 -14.87 -12.95
CA ALA A 184 21.81 -14.26 -14.26
C ALA A 184 20.30 -14.12 -14.52
N ASN A 185 19.96 -13.18 -15.41
CA ASN A 185 18.60 -13.04 -15.95
C ASN A 185 18.28 -14.23 -16.87
N SER A 186 17.98 -15.38 -16.25
CA SER A 186 17.49 -16.58 -16.92
C SER A 186 15.97 -16.61 -16.89
N ASP A 187 15.34 -17.10 -17.95
CA ASP A 187 13.90 -17.36 -18.01
C ASP A 187 13.47 -18.59 -17.19
N THR A 188 14.41 -19.13 -16.42
CA THR A 188 14.28 -20.37 -15.67
C THR A 188 14.74 -20.21 -14.24
N VAL A 189 14.14 -20.98 -13.36
CA VAL A 189 14.53 -21.15 -11.95
C VAL A 189 14.42 -22.62 -11.58
N SER A 190 14.95 -23.05 -10.44
CA SER A 190 14.90 -24.47 -10.03
C SER A 190 14.70 -24.62 -8.53
N LEU A 191 13.95 -25.64 -8.12
CA LEU A 191 13.89 -26.03 -6.71
C LEU A 191 15.17 -26.75 -6.30
N LYS A 192 15.80 -26.26 -5.23
CA LYS A 192 16.97 -26.87 -4.63
C LYS A 192 16.59 -27.50 -3.29
N ALA A 193 16.89 -28.78 -3.12
CA ALA A 193 16.91 -29.41 -1.81
C ALA A 193 18.17 -28.97 -1.06
N THR A 194 18.02 -28.56 0.19
CA THR A 194 19.14 -28.16 1.05
C THR A 194 19.26 -29.14 2.21
N SER A 195 20.47 -29.27 2.78
CA SER A 195 20.69 -30.10 3.96
C SER A 195 20.04 -29.54 5.23
N GLY A 196 19.58 -28.29 5.22
CA GLY A 196 19.20 -27.56 6.44
C GLY A 196 20.41 -27.17 7.30
N GLU A 197 21.61 -27.20 6.72
CA GLU A 197 22.86 -26.72 7.35
C GLU A 197 23.57 -25.66 6.48
N GLU A 198 23.11 -25.49 5.23
CA GLU A 198 23.57 -24.43 4.34
C GLU A 198 23.08 -23.06 4.84
N PHE A 199 23.96 -22.06 4.76
CA PHE A 199 23.63 -20.68 5.11
C PHE A 199 23.42 -19.82 3.86
N GLY A 200 22.50 -18.87 3.94
CA GLY A 200 22.31 -17.86 2.92
C GLY A 200 21.20 -16.87 3.24
N CYS A 201 21.14 -15.81 2.44
CA CYS A 201 20.06 -14.82 2.48
C CYS A 201 18.97 -15.21 1.48
N TYR A 202 17.72 -15.20 1.93
CA TYR A 202 16.57 -15.48 1.08
C TYR A 202 15.41 -14.54 1.35
N VAL A 203 14.55 -14.38 0.35
CA VAL A 203 13.27 -13.67 0.46
C VAL A 203 12.16 -14.70 0.63
N ALA A 204 11.19 -14.44 1.51
CA ALA A 204 9.99 -15.27 1.64
C ALA A 204 8.78 -14.53 1.07
N LEU A 205 8.06 -15.18 0.16
CA LEU A 205 6.77 -14.68 -0.32
C LEU A 205 5.65 -15.20 0.58
N SER A 206 4.95 -14.28 1.24
CA SER A 206 3.74 -14.57 2.00
C SER A 206 2.53 -14.04 1.22
N TYR A 207 1.71 -14.94 0.66
CA TYR A 207 0.55 -14.58 -0.17
C TYR A 207 -0.61 -15.56 0.02
N CYS A 208 -1.83 -15.12 -0.33
CA CYS A 208 -3.00 -16.00 -0.37
C CYS A 208 -3.06 -16.72 -1.73
N TRP A 209 -3.14 -18.05 -1.71
CA TRP A 209 -3.12 -18.89 -2.92
C TRP A 209 -4.34 -18.74 -3.83
N GLY A 210 -5.39 -18.04 -3.38
CA GLY A 210 -6.66 -17.97 -4.09
C GLY A 210 -7.37 -19.32 -4.16
N VAL A 211 -8.28 -19.48 -5.13
CA VAL A 211 -9.10 -20.69 -5.29
C VAL A 211 -8.34 -21.82 -6.02
N SER A 212 -7.35 -21.46 -6.85
CA SER A 212 -6.45 -22.41 -7.52
C SER A 212 -5.04 -21.84 -7.54
N PRO A 213 -4.06 -22.47 -6.88
CA PRO A 213 -2.70 -21.94 -6.74
C PRO A 213 -1.89 -21.90 -8.04
N GLY A 214 -2.42 -22.43 -9.16
CA GLY A 214 -1.80 -22.41 -10.49
C GLY A 214 -0.60 -23.34 -10.62
N LEU A 215 0.44 -23.16 -9.80
CA LEU A 215 1.66 -23.95 -9.76
C LEU A 215 1.99 -24.37 -8.32
N VAL A 216 2.05 -25.68 -8.07
CA VAL A 216 2.42 -26.26 -6.78
C VAL A 216 3.37 -27.44 -6.95
N THR A 217 4.16 -27.72 -5.92
CA THR A 217 5.03 -28.89 -5.89
C THR A 217 4.32 -30.08 -5.28
N THR A 218 4.19 -31.16 -6.02
CA THR A 218 3.68 -32.45 -5.58
C THR A 218 4.78 -33.50 -5.70
N PHE A 219 4.55 -34.69 -5.16
CA PHE A 219 5.48 -35.82 -5.33
C PHE A 219 5.69 -36.18 -6.82
N GLU A 220 4.70 -35.92 -7.67
CA GLU A 220 4.72 -36.31 -9.08
C GLU A 220 5.57 -35.35 -9.93
N ASN A 221 5.57 -34.06 -9.60
CA ASN A 221 6.28 -33.04 -10.38
C ASN A 221 7.57 -32.52 -9.72
N LEU A 222 7.91 -33.00 -8.50
CA LEU A 222 9.09 -32.56 -7.76
C LEU A 222 10.37 -32.67 -8.59
N ALA A 223 10.62 -33.83 -9.22
CA ALA A 223 11.84 -34.05 -10.00
C ALA A 223 11.97 -33.05 -11.15
N VAL A 224 10.86 -32.78 -11.86
CA VAL A 224 10.80 -31.81 -12.96
C VAL A 224 11.11 -30.40 -12.43
N GLN A 225 10.48 -29.99 -11.33
CA GLN A 225 10.68 -28.66 -10.76
C GLN A 225 12.07 -28.47 -10.13
N MET A 226 12.73 -29.54 -9.70
CA MET A 226 14.12 -29.51 -9.26
C MET A 226 15.11 -29.35 -10.41
N GLU A 227 14.76 -29.84 -11.60
CA GLU A 227 15.55 -29.63 -12.81
C GLU A 227 15.35 -28.21 -13.35
N ARG A 228 14.09 -27.82 -13.58
CA ARG A 228 13.75 -26.53 -14.19
C ARG A 228 12.28 -26.17 -13.99
N ILE A 229 12.05 -24.88 -13.76
CA ILE A 229 10.74 -24.24 -13.84
C ILE A 229 10.87 -23.05 -14.79
N LEU A 230 10.02 -23.01 -15.81
CA LEU A 230 9.91 -21.86 -16.70
C LEU A 230 9.14 -20.74 -16.00
N ILE A 231 9.68 -19.52 -16.02
CA ILE A 231 9.00 -18.36 -15.42
C ILE A 231 7.68 -18.07 -16.16
N SER A 232 7.60 -18.35 -17.47
CA SER A 232 6.37 -18.22 -18.27
C SER A 232 5.22 -19.09 -17.80
N ASP A 233 5.51 -20.18 -17.08
CA ASP A 233 4.51 -21.14 -16.62
C ASP A 233 4.02 -20.78 -15.20
N MET A 234 4.63 -19.77 -14.58
CA MET A 234 4.25 -19.31 -13.25
C MET A 234 3.02 -18.41 -13.30
N PRO A 235 2.14 -18.48 -12.27
CA PRO A 235 1.19 -17.41 -12.01
C PRO A 235 1.89 -16.07 -11.88
N ALA A 236 1.23 -14.99 -12.32
CA ALA A 236 1.80 -13.64 -12.34
C ALA A 236 2.43 -13.24 -10.99
N THR A 237 1.77 -13.53 -9.86
CA THR A 237 2.31 -13.24 -8.53
C THR A 237 3.65 -13.92 -8.24
N LEU A 238 3.85 -15.16 -8.71
CA LEU A 238 5.10 -15.88 -8.49
C LEU A 238 6.20 -15.38 -9.43
N ALA A 239 5.84 -15.08 -10.69
CA ALA A 239 6.76 -14.47 -11.66
C ALA A 239 7.25 -13.09 -11.17
N ASP A 240 6.33 -12.25 -10.68
CA ASP A 240 6.65 -10.95 -10.09
C ASP A 240 7.56 -11.10 -8.87
N ALA A 241 7.30 -12.10 -8.01
CA ALA A 241 8.16 -12.37 -6.86
C ALA A 241 9.59 -12.79 -7.26
N VAL A 242 9.73 -13.60 -8.31
CA VAL A 242 11.05 -13.95 -8.89
C VAL A 242 11.77 -12.69 -9.39
N GLN A 243 11.07 -11.84 -10.15
CA GLN A 243 11.64 -10.60 -10.68
C GLN A 243 12.07 -9.65 -9.54
N ILE A 244 11.20 -9.40 -8.58
CA ILE A 244 11.49 -8.50 -7.44
C ILE A 244 12.68 -9.04 -6.64
N THR A 245 12.73 -10.34 -6.37
CA THR A 245 13.83 -10.94 -5.59
C THR A 245 15.17 -10.74 -6.29
N ARG A 246 15.24 -10.95 -7.61
CA ARG A 246 16.44 -10.69 -8.42
C ARG A 246 16.83 -9.21 -8.42
N GLU A 247 15.87 -8.31 -8.63
CA GLU A 247 16.09 -6.86 -8.63
C GLU A 247 16.61 -6.34 -7.28
N LEU A 248 16.18 -6.95 -6.19
CA LEU A 248 16.67 -6.67 -4.84
C LEU A 248 18.06 -7.27 -4.55
N GLY A 249 18.59 -8.11 -5.45
CA GLY A 249 19.92 -8.71 -5.34
C GLY A 249 19.95 -10.02 -4.54
N PHE A 250 18.80 -10.65 -4.30
CA PHE A 250 18.73 -11.93 -3.63
C PHE A 250 18.67 -13.08 -4.64
N ARG A 251 19.40 -14.15 -4.36
CA ARG A 251 19.43 -15.37 -5.19
C ARG A 251 18.31 -16.35 -4.83
N TYR A 252 17.95 -16.40 -3.56
CA TYR A 252 17.06 -17.44 -3.04
C TYR A 252 15.69 -16.87 -2.69
N LEU A 253 14.64 -17.57 -3.12
CA LEU A 253 13.26 -17.24 -2.85
C LEU A 253 12.55 -18.44 -2.24
N TRP A 254 11.81 -18.22 -1.17
CA TRP A 254 10.96 -19.22 -0.55
C TRP A 254 9.49 -18.89 -0.82
N ILE A 255 8.79 -19.81 -1.46
CA ILE A 255 7.35 -19.75 -1.73
C ILE A 255 6.77 -21.05 -1.19
N ASP A 256 5.80 -20.98 -0.28
CA ASP A 256 5.17 -22.14 0.35
C ASP A 256 4.61 -23.15 -0.67
N ALA A 257 3.90 -22.68 -1.70
CA ALA A 257 3.32 -23.49 -2.77
C ALA A 257 4.37 -24.34 -3.52
N LEU A 258 5.61 -23.85 -3.60
CA LEU A 258 6.71 -24.52 -4.32
C LEU A 258 7.69 -25.26 -3.38
N CYS A 259 7.97 -24.69 -2.21
CA CYS A 259 8.98 -25.20 -1.30
C CYS A 259 8.42 -26.26 -0.33
N ILE A 260 7.10 -26.36 -0.20
CA ILE A 260 6.43 -27.40 0.58
C ILE A 260 5.80 -28.41 -0.39
N LEU A 261 5.99 -29.71 -0.11
CA LEU A 261 5.35 -30.78 -0.86
C LEU A 261 3.88 -30.83 -0.49
N GLN A 262 3.03 -30.61 -1.49
CA GLN A 262 1.59 -30.65 -1.34
C GLN A 262 1.08 -32.07 -1.53
N ALA A 263 0.33 -32.59 -0.56
CA ALA A 263 -0.41 -33.83 -0.72
C ALA A 263 -1.70 -33.57 -1.51
N ARG A 264 -2.06 -34.48 -2.43
CA ARG A 264 -3.32 -34.38 -3.18
C ARG A 264 -4.51 -34.29 -2.21
N GLY A 265 -5.42 -33.33 -2.45
CA GLY A 265 -6.70 -33.24 -1.73
C GLY A 265 -6.70 -32.43 -0.44
N LEU A 266 -5.58 -31.88 0.01
CA LEU A 266 -5.56 -30.92 1.11
C LEU A 266 -5.62 -29.50 0.54
N CYS A 267 -6.82 -28.94 0.50
CA CYS A 267 -7.00 -27.49 0.49
C CYS A 267 -6.47 -26.97 1.84
N LEU A 268 -5.15 -26.75 1.94
CA LEU A 268 -4.57 -26.10 3.09
C LEU A 268 -5.01 -24.63 3.08
N ARG A 269 -6.20 -24.36 3.64
CA ARG A 269 -6.54 -23.06 4.24
C ARG A 269 -5.68 -22.83 5.49
N LYS A 270 -4.37 -22.87 5.33
CA LYS A 270 -3.44 -22.44 6.35
C LYS A 270 -2.56 -21.41 5.69
N CYS A 271 -2.90 -20.14 5.94
CA CYS A 271 -1.87 -19.13 6.07
C CYS A 271 -0.83 -19.72 7.03
N VAL A 272 0.31 -20.20 6.51
CA VAL A 272 1.50 -20.39 7.34
C VAL A 272 2.02 -18.98 7.60
N LEU A 273 1.26 -18.23 8.41
CA LEU A 273 1.73 -17.05 9.12
C LEU A 273 2.70 -17.59 10.17
N ASN A 274 3.94 -17.74 9.75
CA ASN A 274 5.16 -17.76 10.55
C ASN A 274 6.25 -18.16 9.58
N TYR A 275 6.84 -17.20 8.85
CA TYR A 275 8.24 -17.16 8.40
C TYR A 275 8.42 -15.93 7.48
N PHE A 276 8.10 -14.73 7.98
CA PHE A 276 8.96 -13.60 7.63
C PHE A 276 10.26 -13.84 8.39
N CYS A 277 11.24 -14.48 7.74
CA CYS A 277 12.57 -14.67 8.28
C CYS A 277 13.59 -14.22 7.25
N CYS A 278 13.78 -12.90 7.12
CA CYS A 278 15.12 -12.45 7.49
C CYS A 278 15.15 -12.66 9.00
N LYS A 279 15.93 -13.63 9.51
CA LYS A 279 16.19 -13.68 10.95
C LYS A 279 16.99 -12.43 11.30
N PHE A 280 16.22 -11.41 11.63
CA PHE A 280 16.61 -10.19 12.28
C PHE A 280 16.86 -10.57 13.74
N ASN A 281 18.11 -10.88 14.07
CA ASN A 281 18.54 -11.24 15.43
C ASN A 281 18.59 -10.00 16.32
#